data_AF-A0A0K9NY38-F1
#
_entry.id   AF-A0A0K9NY38-F1
#
_cell.length_a   1.000
_cell.length_b   1.000
_cell.length_c   1.000
_cell.angle_alpha   90.00
_cell.angle_beta   90.00
_cell.angle_gamma   90.00
#
_symmetry.space_group_name_H-M   'P 1'
#
loop_
_entity.id
_entity.type
_entity.pdbx_description
1 polymer ?
#
loop_
_entity_poly.entity_id
_entity_poly.type
_entity_poly.pdbx_seq_one_letter_code
_entity_poly.pdbx_strand_id
1 'polypeptide(L)'
;MERYRHHEGHVAQNKQNSQLPYSGGQWQSLRGEKYKRSFQTRDVFTIWGILQLLRKYPGQIPDVDLMFDCNDWPVVKVDGLAPPPPLFGYCGDNYTLDIVFPDWSFWGWPEINIKP
;
A
#
# COMPACT_ATOMS: atom_id res chain seq x y z
N MET A 1 -5.05 42.12 11.50
CA MET A 1 -5.35 40.68 11.68
C MET A 1 -4.86 39.96 10.45
N GLU A 2 -3.81 39.17 10.65
CA GLU A 2 -2.89 38.64 9.66
C GLU A 2 -3.51 37.51 8.81
N ARG A 3 -3.48 37.71 7.49
CA ARG A 3 -3.34 36.76 6.38
C ARG A 3 -3.51 35.25 6.65
N TYR A 4 -4.62 34.68 6.18
CA TYR A 4 -4.68 33.27 5.76
C TYR A 4 -3.87 33.12 4.46
N ARG A 5 -2.63 32.67 4.60
CA ARG A 5 -1.74 32.34 3.49
C ARG A 5 -2.18 30.99 2.93
N HIS A 6 -2.68 30.98 1.69
CA HIS A 6 -2.74 29.78 0.87
C HIS A 6 -1.34 29.16 0.84
N HIS A 7 -1.14 28.06 1.56
CA HIS A 7 0.01 27.20 1.35
C HIS A 7 -0.37 26.23 0.24
N GLU A 8 -0.20 26.67 -1.01
CA GLU A 8 0.12 25.76 -2.10
C GLU A 8 1.50 25.16 -1.78
N GLY A 9 1.49 24.08 -0.99
CA GLY A 9 2.65 23.24 -0.82
C GLY A 9 2.77 22.38 -2.08
N HIS A 10 3.71 22.72 -2.95
CA HIS A 10 4.23 21.77 -3.93
C HIS A 10 4.55 20.46 -3.20
N VAL A 11 3.74 19.42 -3.44
CA VAL A 11 4.04 18.06 -2.99
C VAL A 11 5.22 17.60 -3.83
N ALA A 12 6.40 17.58 -3.23
CA ALA A 12 7.56 16.95 -3.83
C ALA A 12 7.23 15.48 -4.09
N GLN A 13 7.06 15.15 -5.36
CA GLN A 13 6.85 13.81 -5.87
C GLN A 13 8.13 13.00 -5.61
N ASN A 14 8.09 12.09 -4.64
CA ASN A 14 9.14 11.10 -4.49
C ASN A 14 8.64 9.78 -5.09
N LYS A 15 8.86 9.60 -6.41
CA LYS A 15 8.68 8.30 -7.07
C LYS A 15 9.74 7.35 -6.51
N GLN A 16 9.33 6.40 -5.68
CA GLN A 16 10.19 5.28 -5.32
C GLN A 16 10.16 4.27 -6.46
N ASN A 17 11.18 4.31 -7.32
CA ASN A 17 11.48 3.25 -8.27
C ASN A 17 12.45 2.28 -7.62
N SER A 18 12.03 1.04 -7.42
CA SER A 18 12.89 -0.04 -6.95
C SER A 18 12.94 -1.13 -8.03
N GLN A 19 14.13 -1.38 -8.57
CA GLN A 19 14.38 -2.50 -9.47
C GLN A 19 14.91 -3.68 -8.68
N LEU A 20 14.33 -4.87 -8.87
CA LEU A 20 14.74 -6.09 -8.17
C LEU A 20 15.21 -7.14 -9.17
N PRO A 21 16.31 -7.86 -8.86
CA PRO A 21 16.83 -8.88 -9.75
C PRO A 21 15.87 -10.08 -9.82
N TYR A 22 15.50 -10.48 -11.03
CA TYR A 22 14.75 -11.70 -11.29
C TYR A 22 15.70 -12.90 -11.47
N SER A 23 15.27 -14.11 -11.10
CA SER A 23 15.97 -15.35 -11.49
C SER A 23 15.82 -15.56 -13.00
N GLY A 24 16.85 -15.23 -13.78
CA GLY A 24 16.82 -15.31 -15.25
C GLY A 24 17.23 -14.05 -16.00
N GLY A 25 17.68 -12.98 -15.30
CA GLY A 25 18.28 -11.79 -15.94
C GLY A 25 17.30 -10.69 -16.36
N GLN A 26 16.00 -10.88 -16.13
CA GLN A 26 15.00 -9.82 -16.28
C GLN A 26 14.94 -8.95 -15.00
N TRP A 27 14.48 -7.71 -15.09
CA TRP A 27 14.29 -6.85 -13.91
C TRP A 27 12.81 -6.65 -13.69
N GLN A 28 12.32 -6.87 -12.47
CA GLN A 28 10.98 -6.42 -12.08
C GLN A 28 11.09 -4.99 -11.53
N SER A 29 10.27 -4.08 -12.05
CA SER A 29 10.21 -2.68 -11.62
C SER A 29 9.02 -2.49 -10.70
N LEU A 30 9.26 -2.20 -9.43
CA LEU A 30 8.23 -1.70 -8.53
C LEU A 30 8.19 -0.17 -8.66
N ARG A 31 7.04 0.37 -9.08
CA ARG A 31 6.77 1.82 -9.09
C ARG A 31 5.68 2.12 -8.08
N GLY A 32 5.97 3.03 -7.15
CA GLY A 32 5.01 3.44 -6.13
C GLY A 32 4.70 4.93 -6.19
N GLU A 33 3.42 5.27 -6.04
CA GLU A 33 2.93 6.63 -5.83
C GLU A 33 2.17 6.71 -4.50
N LYS A 34 2.34 7.80 -3.74
CA LYS A 34 1.64 8.02 -2.47
C LYS A 34 0.60 9.11 -2.64
N TYR A 35 -0.68 8.75 -2.55
CA TYR A 35 -1.79 9.70 -2.64
C TYR A 35 -2.16 10.33 -1.29
N LYS A 36 -1.94 9.60 -0.19
CA LYS A 36 -2.17 10.07 1.19
C LYS A 36 -1.05 9.57 2.09
N ARG A 37 -0.75 10.33 3.15
CA ARG A 37 0.22 9.91 4.17
C ARG A 37 -0.36 8.72 4.97
N SER A 38 0.39 7.64 5.07
CA SER A 38 0.13 6.52 5.96
C SER A 38 0.35 6.92 7.42
N PHE A 39 -0.34 6.25 8.34
CA PHE A 39 -0.01 6.38 9.75
C PHE A 39 1.31 5.65 10.03
N GLN A 40 2.28 6.37 10.59
CA GLN A 40 3.63 5.86 10.90
C GLN A 40 4.26 5.10 9.72
N THR A 41 4.80 3.89 9.96
CA THR A 41 5.57 3.07 9.00
C THR A 41 4.75 1.93 8.40
N ARG A 42 3.41 1.99 8.51
CA ARG A 42 2.50 0.92 8.04
C ARG A 42 2.63 0.61 6.54
N ASP A 43 2.82 1.65 5.72
CA ASP A 43 3.07 1.51 4.28
C ASP A 43 4.39 0.78 4.00
N VAL A 44 5.42 1.00 4.83
CA VAL A 44 6.72 0.32 4.69
C VAL A 44 6.55 -1.18 4.91
N PHE A 45 5.81 -1.61 5.94
CA PHE A 45 5.54 -3.03 6.18
C PHE A 45 4.72 -3.68 5.07
N THR A 46 3.77 -2.93 4.48
CA THR A 46 2.97 -3.40 3.34
C THR A 46 3.86 -3.66 2.12
N ILE A 47 4.74 -2.71 1.80
CA ILE A 47 5.72 -2.87 0.73
C ILE A 47 6.63 -4.08 1.03
N TRP A 48 7.09 -4.24 2.27
CA TRP A 48 7.87 -5.42 2.67
C TRP A 48 7.10 -6.72 2.44
N GLY A 49 5.82 -6.80 2.80
CA GLY A 49 4.98 -7.98 2.54
C GLY A 49 4.91 -8.33 1.05
N ILE A 50 4.70 -7.33 0.19
CA ILE A 50 4.69 -7.51 -1.27
C ILE A 50 6.06 -8.00 -1.77
N LEU A 51 7.16 -7.45 -1.25
CA LEU A 51 8.50 -7.89 -1.58
C LEU A 51 8.76 -9.36 -1.21
N GLN A 52 8.23 -9.83 -0.09
CA GLN A 52 8.32 -11.25 0.28
C GLN A 52 7.56 -12.14 -0.70
N LEU A 53 6.37 -11.71 -1.16
CA LEU A 53 5.59 -12.44 -2.17
C LEU A 53 6.32 -12.53 -3.51
N LEU A 54 6.89 -11.41 -3.98
CA LEU A 54 7.69 -11.36 -5.22
C LEU A 54 8.91 -12.28 -5.15
N ARG A 55 9.57 -12.37 -3.99
CA ARG A 55 10.70 -13.28 -3.77
C ARG A 55 10.28 -14.74 -3.71
N LYS A 56 9.11 -15.04 -3.12
CA LYS A 56 8.58 -16.40 -2.99
C LYS A 56 8.11 -16.96 -4.34
N TYR A 57 7.58 -16.11 -5.21
CA TYR A 57 7.02 -16.50 -6.51
C TYR A 57 7.72 -15.77 -7.67
N PRO A 58 9.01 -16.02 -7.88
CA PRO A 58 9.74 -15.39 -8.97
C PRO A 58 9.05 -15.72 -10.30
N GLY A 59 8.56 -14.67 -10.99
CA GLY A 59 8.10 -14.68 -12.39
C GLY A 59 6.81 -15.44 -12.64
N GLN A 60 6.14 -15.80 -11.56
CA GLN A 60 4.77 -16.28 -11.58
C GLN A 60 3.77 -15.15 -11.31
N ILE A 61 4.27 -13.99 -10.83
CA ILE A 61 3.45 -12.81 -10.61
C ILE A 61 3.39 -12.01 -11.93
N PRO A 62 2.19 -11.85 -12.54
CA PRO A 62 2.03 -11.05 -13.74
C PRO A 62 2.22 -9.55 -13.43
N ASP A 63 2.34 -8.73 -14.47
CA ASP A 63 2.33 -7.28 -14.31
C ASP A 63 0.98 -6.83 -13.74
N VAL A 64 0.99 -6.19 -12.57
CA VAL A 64 -0.21 -5.73 -11.87
C VAL A 64 0.00 -4.34 -11.28
N ASP A 65 -1.08 -3.56 -11.25
CA ASP A 65 -1.18 -2.32 -10.47
C ASP A 65 -2.01 -2.59 -9.21
N LEU A 66 -1.51 -2.17 -8.05
CA LEU A 66 -2.14 -2.39 -6.75
C LEU A 66 -2.39 -1.07 -6.04
N MET A 67 -3.58 -0.91 -5.44
CA MET A 67 -3.90 0.19 -4.55
C MET A 67 -4.03 -0.32 -3.12
N PHE A 68 -3.41 0.37 -2.15
CA PHE A 68 -3.43 0.00 -0.74
C PHE A 68 -3.89 1.17 0.12
N ASP A 69 -4.84 0.92 1.03
CA ASP A 69 -5.14 1.80 2.16
C ASP A 69 -4.52 1.23 3.43
N CYS A 70 -3.77 2.08 4.15
CA CYS A 70 -3.07 1.72 5.37
C CYS A 70 -3.83 2.12 6.66
N ASN A 71 -5.13 2.41 6.54
CA ASN A 71 -6.01 2.75 7.67
C ASN A 71 -6.76 1.52 8.19
N ASP A 72 -7.36 1.67 9.37
CA ASP A 72 -8.01 0.58 10.10
C ASP A 72 -9.47 0.36 9.66
N TRP A 73 -10.04 1.33 8.93
CA TRP A 73 -11.45 1.30 8.52
C TRP A 73 -11.56 1.01 7.02
N PRO A 74 -12.37 0.02 6.61
CA PRO A 74 -12.63 -0.23 5.20
C PRO A 74 -13.43 0.92 4.58
N VAL A 75 -13.20 1.21 3.30
CA VAL A 75 -13.73 2.43 2.66
C VAL A 75 -14.54 2.17 1.40
N VAL A 76 -14.39 1.01 0.77
CA VAL A 76 -15.11 0.68 -0.47
C VAL A 76 -16.45 0.06 -0.10
N LYS A 77 -17.52 0.85 -0.14
CA LYS A 77 -18.86 0.38 0.25
C LYS A 77 -19.50 -0.48 -0.84
N VAL A 78 -20.38 -1.40 -0.40
CA VAL A 78 -21.32 -2.08 -1.30
C VAL A 78 -22.42 -1.09 -1.69
N ASP A 79 -22.33 -0.51 -2.89
CA ASP A 79 -23.35 0.41 -3.42
C ASP A 79 -24.00 -0.07 -4.72
N GLY A 80 -23.54 -1.20 -5.29
CA GLY A 80 -24.11 -1.82 -6.49
C GLY A 80 -23.92 -0.99 -7.77
N LEU A 81 -23.15 0.11 -7.71
CA LEU A 81 -22.93 1.02 -8.83
C LEU A 81 -21.49 0.89 -9.32
N ALA A 82 -21.36 0.51 -10.60
CA ALA A 82 -20.08 0.19 -11.25
C ALA A 82 -19.26 -0.91 -10.51
N PRO A 83 -18.28 -1.53 -11.18
CA PRO A 83 -17.33 -2.38 -10.47
C PRO A 83 -16.56 -1.54 -9.43
N PRO A 84 -16.50 -1.97 -8.16
CA PRO A 84 -15.77 -1.23 -7.15
C PRO A 84 -14.27 -1.16 -7.50
N PRO A 85 -13.55 -0.10 -7.09
CA PRO A 85 -12.11 -0.05 -7.25
C PRO A 85 -11.46 -1.19 -6.43
N PRO A 86 -10.50 -1.95 -7.00
CA PRO A 86 -9.78 -2.96 -6.25
C PRO A 86 -8.82 -2.28 -5.27
N LEU A 87 -9.24 -2.15 -4.01
CA LEU A 87 -8.46 -1.55 -2.94
C LEU A 87 -8.10 -2.61 -1.90
N PHE A 88 -6.81 -2.76 -1.64
CA PHE A 88 -6.32 -3.61 -0.55
C PHE A 88 -6.33 -2.82 0.75
N GLY A 89 -6.81 -3.44 1.81
CA GLY A 89 -6.86 -2.85 3.15
C GLY A 89 -6.57 -3.88 4.23
N TYR A 90 -6.36 -3.42 5.45
CA TYR A 90 -6.07 -4.31 6.58
C TYR A 90 -7.33 -4.92 7.21
N CYS A 91 -8.44 -4.21 7.08
CA CYS A 91 -9.73 -4.61 7.65
C CYS A 91 -10.79 -4.64 6.54
N GLY A 92 -11.81 -5.45 6.76
CA GLY A 92 -13.00 -5.55 5.92
C GLY A 92 -14.20 -5.96 6.76
N ASP A 93 -15.40 -5.67 6.27
CA ASP A 93 -16.65 -6.06 6.90
C ASP A 93 -17.69 -6.50 5.85
N ASN A 94 -18.88 -6.92 6.30
CA ASN A 94 -19.93 -7.42 5.41
C ASN A 94 -20.56 -6.34 4.52
N TYR A 95 -20.22 -5.07 4.72
CA TYR A 95 -20.76 -3.92 4.00
C TYR A 95 -19.72 -3.24 3.11
N THR A 96 -18.52 -3.81 3.03
CA THR A 96 -17.39 -3.28 2.29
C THR A 96 -16.76 -4.31 1.37
N LEU A 97 -16.02 -3.82 0.38
CA LEU A 97 -15.46 -4.58 -0.73
C LEU A 97 -13.92 -4.47 -0.80
N ASP A 98 -13.31 -3.93 0.26
CA ASP A 98 -11.86 -3.91 0.44
C ASP A 98 -11.30 -5.34 0.44
N ILE A 99 -10.22 -5.56 -0.31
CA ILE A 99 -9.52 -6.84 -0.40
C ILE A 99 -8.59 -6.94 0.80
N VAL A 100 -8.89 -7.83 1.74
CA VAL A 100 -8.11 -7.95 2.98
C VAL A 100 -6.69 -8.44 2.69
N PHE A 101 -5.70 -7.71 3.19
CA PHE A 101 -4.28 -8.05 3.15
C PHE A 101 -3.71 -8.13 4.58
N PRO A 102 -2.74 -9.00 4.86
CA PRO A 102 -2.10 -9.06 6.17
C PRO A 102 -1.59 -7.70 6.62
N ASP A 103 -1.98 -7.30 7.83
CA ASP A 103 -1.62 -6.00 8.36
C ASP A 103 -0.17 -5.96 8.85
N TRP A 104 0.26 -4.77 9.31
CA TRP A 104 1.61 -4.59 9.85
C TRP A 104 1.87 -5.50 11.06
N SER A 105 0.85 -5.94 11.79
CA SER A 105 1.02 -6.80 12.97
C SER A 105 1.64 -8.15 12.63
N PHE A 106 1.43 -8.67 11.42
CA PHE A 106 2.06 -9.90 10.95
C PHE A 106 3.60 -9.84 10.98
N TRP A 107 4.18 -8.65 10.81
CA TRP A 107 5.64 -8.43 10.83
C TRP A 107 6.12 -7.78 12.13
N GLY A 108 5.23 -7.58 13.10
CA GLY A 108 5.49 -6.81 14.31
C GLY A 108 5.38 -5.29 14.12
N TRP A 109 5.47 -4.55 15.23
CA TRP A 109 5.37 -3.10 15.25
C TRP A 109 6.48 -2.52 16.16
N PRO A 110 7.67 -2.23 15.60
CA PRO A 110 8.83 -1.74 16.35
C PRO A 110 8.55 -0.45 17.13
N GLU A 111 7.75 0.45 16.58
CA GLU A 111 7.41 1.75 17.16
C GLU A 111 6.69 1.62 18.52
N ILE A 112 6.04 0.49 18.78
CA ILE A 112 5.37 0.18 20.05
C ILE A 112 5.79 -1.16 20.66
N ASN A 113 6.96 -1.68 20.29
CA ASN A 113 7.55 -2.91 20.83
C ASN A 113 6.73 -4.20 20.66
N ILE A 114 5.95 -4.31 19.58
CA ILE A 114 5.29 -5.56 19.22
C ILE A 114 6.26 -6.40 18.38
N LYS A 115 6.51 -7.64 18.79
CA LYS A 115 7.32 -8.60 18.04
C LYS A 115 6.48 -9.28 16.95
N PRO A 116 7.08 -9.74 15.85
CA PRO A 116 6.42 -10.62 14.89
C PRO A 116 5.94 -11.93 15.56
#